data_AF-A0A529Y452-F1
#
_entry.id   AF-A0A529Y452-F1
#
_cell.length_a   1.000
_cell.length_b   1.000
_cell.length_c   1.000
_cell.angle_alpha   90.00
_cell.angle_beta   90.00
_cell.angle_gamma   90.00
#
_symmetry.space_group_name_H-M   'P 1'
#
loop_
_entity.id
_entity.type
_entity.pdbx_description
1 polymer ?
#
loop_
_entity_poly.entity_id
_entity_poly.type
_entity_poly.pdbx_seq_one_letter_code
_entity_poly.pdbx_strand_id
1 'polypeptide(L)'
;RAGWTAFVIGVSFMALMGLVMILWPHALIGAFIDLGDPANARVITLAVSFLVFAALFQIFDGAQAVAAGMLRGLHDTKVPMIYAAIGYWGVGLPLGVLLAFHFGLNGVGIWIGLASGLAVVAALLLARWLRRDRIAPALSFGH
;
A
#
# COMPACT_ATOMS: atom_id res chain seq x y z
N ARG A 1 21.96 6.76 -0.78
CA ARG A 1 22.04 5.36 -1.24
C ARG A 1 21.23 4.42 -0.35
N ALA A 2 21.45 4.43 0.98
CA ALA A 2 20.70 3.59 1.94
C ALA A 2 19.16 3.63 1.80
N GLY A 3 18.55 4.81 1.63
CA GLY A 3 17.09 4.90 1.48
C GLY A 3 16.53 4.18 0.24
N TRP A 4 17.23 4.22 -0.90
CA TRP A 4 16.79 3.50 -2.10
C TRP A 4 16.92 1.98 -1.93
N THR A 5 17.96 1.52 -1.24
CA THR A 5 18.11 0.10 -0.92
C THR A 5 16.97 -0.38 -0.02
N ALA A 6 16.62 0.39 1.02
CA ALA A 6 15.48 0.07 1.88
C ALA A 6 14.16 -0.01 1.08
N PHE A 7 13.93 0.97 0.18
CA PHE A 7 12.75 0.98 -0.68
C PHE A 7 12.64 -0.26 -1.57
N VAL A 8 13.71 -0.59 -2.31
CA VAL A 8 13.71 -1.74 -3.21
C VAL A 8 13.51 -3.05 -2.43
N ILE A 9 14.18 -3.23 -1.30
CA ILE A 9 14.03 -4.44 -0.48
C ILE A 9 12.59 -4.54 0.03
N GLY A 10 12.04 -3.47 0.60
CA GLY A 10 10.69 -3.47 1.16
C GLY A 10 9.62 -3.73 0.10
N VAL A 11 9.68 -3.05 -1.04
CA VAL A 11 8.71 -3.25 -2.14
C VAL A 11 8.86 -4.64 -2.76
N SER A 12 10.09 -5.13 -2.93
CA SER A 12 10.33 -6.48 -3.46
C SER A 12 9.79 -7.56 -2.52
N PHE A 13 9.94 -7.38 -1.21
CA PHE A 13 9.38 -8.27 -0.21
C PHE A 13 7.84 -8.27 -0.26
N MET A 14 7.21 -7.10 -0.36
CA MET A 14 5.75 -7.01 -0.49
C MET A 14 5.24 -7.59 -1.80
N ALA A 15 5.97 -7.42 -2.90
CA ALA A 15 5.65 -8.04 -4.18
C ALA A 15 5.76 -9.58 -4.10
N LEU A 16 6.79 -10.10 -3.43
CA LEU A 16 6.95 -11.53 -3.18
C LEU A 16 5.82 -12.08 -2.32
N MET A 17 5.44 -11.40 -1.24
CA MET A 17 4.30 -11.78 -0.42
C MET A 17 2.98 -11.70 -1.20
N GLY A 18 2.82 -10.71 -2.09
CA GLY A 18 1.68 -10.62 -2.99
C GLY A 18 1.59 -11.79 -3.94
N LEU A 19 2.73 -12.23 -4.46
CA LEU A 19 2.81 -13.42 -5.29
C LEU A 19 2.40 -14.68 -4.51
N VAL A 20 2.84 -14.83 -3.25
CA VAL A 20 2.41 -15.93 -2.37
C VAL A 20 0.89 -15.93 -2.17
N MET A 21 0.29 -14.76 -1.94
CA MET A 21 -1.17 -14.62 -1.80
C MET A 21 -1.94 -15.04 -3.05
N ILE A 22 -1.38 -14.80 -4.24
CA ILE A 22 -2.01 -15.13 -5.52
C ILE A 22 -1.77 -16.59 -5.91
N LEU A 23 -0.57 -17.13 -5.68
CA LEU A 23 -0.20 -18.49 -6.09
C LEU A 23 -0.70 -19.57 -5.12
N TRP A 24 -0.78 -19.26 -3.81
CA TRP A 24 -1.18 -20.22 -2.78
C TRP A 24 -2.32 -19.71 -1.87
N PRO A 25 -3.43 -19.20 -2.41
CA PRO A 25 -4.50 -18.62 -1.60
C PRO A 25 -5.17 -19.65 -0.68
N HIS A 26 -5.37 -20.89 -1.16
CA HIS A 26 -5.98 -21.96 -0.36
C HIS A 26 -5.10 -22.38 0.82
N ALA A 27 -3.78 -22.39 0.67
CA ALA A 27 -2.89 -22.71 1.78
C ALA A 27 -2.96 -21.64 2.88
N LEU A 28 -3.07 -20.36 2.50
CA LEU A 28 -3.23 -19.26 3.45
C LEU A 28 -4.60 -19.31 4.13
N ILE A 29 -5.68 -19.54 3.38
CA ILE A 29 -7.04 -19.62 3.93
C ILE A 29 -7.18 -20.85 4.84
N GLY A 30 -6.56 -21.97 4.47
CA GLY A 30 -6.56 -23.22 5.25
C GLY A 30 -5.89 -23.10 6.61
N ALA A 31 -5.07 -22.07 6.84
CA ALA A 31 -4.54 -21.76 8.16
C ALA A 31 -5.59 -21.17 9.12
N PHE A 32 -6.71 -20.66 8.61
CA PHE A 32 -7.76 -20.00 9.38
C PHE A 32 -9.09 -20.77 9.37
N ILE A 33 -9.39 -21.52 8.31
CA ILE A 33 -10.69 -22.15 8.09
C ILE A 33 -10.49 -23.58 7.55
N ASP A 34 -11.31 -24.53 8.01
CA ASP A 34 -11.32 -25.88 7.46
C ASP A 34 -11.84 -25.87 6.03
N LEU A 35 -10.97 -26.24 5.08
CA LEU A 35 -11.26 -26.31 3.65
C LEU A 35 -12.13 -27.52 3.29
N GLY A 36 -12.19 -28.54 4.14
CA GLY A 36 -12.96 -29.77 3.94
C GLY A 36 -14.43 -29.65 4.36
N ASP A 37 -14.79 -28.63 5.16
CA ASP A 37 -16.16 -28.42 5.62
C ASP A 37 -17.01 -27.69 4.56
N PRO A 38 -18.11 -28.31 4.05
CA PRO A 38 -19.00 -27.69 3.07
C PRO A 38 -19.62 -26.37 3.54
N ALA A 39 -19.77 -26.15 4.85
CA ALA A 39 -20.29 -24.89 5.39
C ALA A 39 -19.39 -23.69 5.05
N ASN A 40 -18.09 -23.92 4.84
CA ASN A 40 -17.10 -22.88 4.57
C ASN A 40 -16.95 -22.53 3.08
N ALA A 41 -17.55 -23.29 2.18
CA ALA A 41 -17.35 -23.15 0.72
C ALA A 41 -17.61 -21.71 0.21
N ARG A 42 -18.65 -21.05 0.76
CA ARG A 42 -18.96 -19.66 0.39
C ARG A 42 -17.93 -18.67 0.90
N VAL A 43 -17.43 -18.87 2.12
CA VAL A 43 -16.42 -18.01 2.75
C VAL A 43 -15.08 -18.16 2.03
N ILE A 44 -14.69 -19.38 1.66
CA ILE A 44 -13.45 -19.64 0.92
C ILE A 44 -13.44 -18.88 -0.41
N THR A 45 -14.53 -18.94 -1.18
CA THR A 45 -14.65 -18.22 -2.45
C THR A 45 -14.47 -16.70 -2.28
N LEU A 46 -15.05 -16.12 -1.23
CA LEU A 46 -14.90 -14.70 -0.92
C LEU A 46 -13.48 -14.35 -0.45
N ALA A 47 -12.90 -15.19 0.41
CA ALA A 47 -11.55 -15.00 0.94
C ALA A 47 -10.49 -15.04 -0.16
N VAL A 48 -10.60 -15.97 -1.14
CA VAL A 48 -9.71 -16.01 -2.31
C VAL A 48 -9.80 -14.69 -3.09
N SER A 49 -11.01 -14.18 -3.29
CA SER A 49 -11.22 -12.90 -4.00
C SER A 49 -10.57 -11.73 -3.24
N PHE A 50 -10.69 -11.68 -1.91
CA PHE A 50 -10.07 -10.64 -1.08
C PHE A 50 -8.55 -10.76 -0.98
N LEU A 51 -7.98 -11.96 -1.06
CA LEU A 51 -6.51 -12.13 -1.13
C LEU A 51 -5.91 -11.45 -2.36
N VAL A 52 -6.61 -11.45 -3.50
CA VAL A 52 -6.17 -10.71 -4.69
C VAL A 52 -6.13 -9.20 -4.43
N PHE A 53 -7.17 -8.66 -3.78
CA PHE A 53 -7.16 -7.25 -3.37
C PHE A 53 -6.02 -6.99 -2.38
N ALA A 54 -5.85 -7.82 -1.35
CA ALA A 54 -4.77 -7.70 -0.37
C ALA A 54 -3.37 -7.72 -1.03
N ALA A 55 -3.17 -8.57 -2.04
CA ALA A 55 -1.93 -8.68 -2.78
C ALA A 55 -1.57 -7.38 -3.51
N LEU A 56 -2.55 -6.71 -4.13
CA LEU A 56 -2.34 -5.41 -4.77
C LEU A 56 -2.13 -4.30 -3.73
N PHE A 57 -2.91 -4.34 -2.66
CA PHE A 57 -2.87 -3.37 -1.58
C PHE A 57 -1.52 -3.26 -0.89
N GLN A 58 -0.93 -4.41 -0.53
CA GLN A 58 0.30 -4.42 0.25
C GLN A 58 1.49 -3.81 -0.50
N ILE A 59 1.47 -3.81 -1.85
CA ILE A 59 2.54 -3.20 -2.64
C ILE A 59 2.55 -1.69 -2.42
N PHE A 60 1.38 -1.06 -2.52
CA PHE A 60 1.26 0.38 -2.28
C PHE A 60 1.48 0.72 -0.81
N ASP A 61 0.95 -0.09 0.10
CA ASP A 61 1.13 0.09 1.54
C ASP A 61 2.60 -0.01 1.96
N GLY A 62 3.31 -1.03 1.48
CA GLY A 62 4.75 -1.17 1.70
C GLY A 62 5.55 -0.01 1.11
N ALA A 63 5.23 0.40 -0.12
CA ALA A 63 5.90 1.53 -0.77
C ALA A 63 5.75 2.82 0.04
N GLN A 64 4.54 3.18 0.49
CA GLN A 64 4.35 4.37 1.32
C GLN A 64 5.00 4.22 2.70
N ALA A 65 4.95 3.04 3.34
CA ALA A 65 5.46 2.83 4.68
C ALA A 65 6.98 3.00 4.70
N VAL A 66 7.67 2.41 3.72
CA VAL A 66 9.11 2.53 3.55
C VAL A 66 9.50 3.95 3.14
N ALA A 67 8.80 4.56 2.18
CA ALA A 67 9.07 5.94 1.76
C ALA A 67 8.88 6.95 2.91
N ALA A 68 7.85 6.78 3.73
CA ALA A 68 7.65 7.58 4.94
C ALA A 68 8.77 7.34 5.95
N GLY A 69 9.22 6.09 6.15
CA GLY A 69 10.37 5.77 6.99
C GLY A 69 11.67 6.44 6.52
N MET A 70 11.91 6.44 5.21
CA MET A 70 13.04 7.11 4.58
C MET A 70 13.05 8.62 4.84
N LEU A 71 11.90 9.28 4.69
CA LEU A 71 11.75 10.72 4.96
C LEU A 71 11.86 11.05 6.45
N ARG A 72 11.31 10.21 7.34
CA ARG A 72 11.48 10.36 8.79
C ARG A 72 12.95 10.26 9.20
N GLY A 73 13.74 9.41 8.52
CA GLY A 73 15.19 9.33 8.71
C GLY A 73 15.96 10.60 8.32
N LEU A 74 15.35 11.51 7.55
CA LEU A 74 15.86 12.85 7.24
C LEU A 74 15.24 13.95 8.12
N HIS A 75 14.55 13.58 9.21
CA HIS A 75 13.73 14.46 10.04
C HIS A 75 12.56 15.15 9.31
N ASP A 76 12.14 14.66 8.13
CA ASP A 76 10.94 15.12 7.43
C ASP A 76 9.72 14.27 7.86
N THR A 77 9.04 14.71 8.92
CA THR A 77 7.87 14.02 9.50
C THR A 77 6.53 14.69 9.15
N LYS A 78 6.53 16.01 8.98
CA LYS A 78 5.31 16.80 8.73
C LYS A 78 4.77 16.55 7.32
N VAL A 79 5.63 16.50 6.31
CA VAL A 79 5.19 16.33 4.92
C VAL A 79 4.55 14.95 4.69
N PRO A 80 5.13 13.83 5.18
CA PRO A 80 4.46 12.53 5.09
C PRO A 80 3.07 12.48 5.71
N MET A 81 2.87 13.14 6.85
CA MET A 81 1.56 13.20 7.52
C MET A 81 0.53 13.94 6.67
N ILE A 82 0.91 15.07 6.06
CA ILE A 82 0.03 15.83 5.18
C ILE A 82 -0.34 15.01 3.94
N TYR A 83 0.63 14.30 3.34
CA TYR A 83 0.36 13.44 2.18
C TYR A 83 -0.57 12.27 2.52
N ALA A 84 -0.40 11.65 3.69
CA ALA A 84 -1.32 10.63 4.17
C ALA A 84 -2.75 11.19 4.31
N ALA A 85 -2.90 12.40 4.86
CA ALA A 85 -4.20 13.04 4.96
C ALA A 85 -4.82 13.29 3.58
N ILE A 86 -4.05 13.83 2.63
CA ILE A 86 -4.51 14.07 1.26
C ILE A 86 -4.91 12.77 0.57
N GLY A 87 -4.06 11.74 0.64
CA GLY A 87 -4.32 10.47 -0.04
C GLY A 87 -5.53 9.74 0.53
N TYR A 88 -5.67 9.66 1.85
CA TYR A 88 -6.78 8.92 2.47
C TYR A 88 -8.09 9.70 2.45
N TRP A 89 -8.07 10.98 2.82
CA TRP A 89 -9.28 11.77 2.96
C TRP A 89 -9.63 12.57 1.71
N GLY A 90 -8.63 13.06 0.98
CA GLY A 90 -8.85 13.87 -0.22
C GLY A 90 -9.08 13.03 -1.49
N VAL A 91 -8.49 11.83 -1.56
CA VAL A 91 -8.61 10.96 -2.74
C VAL A 91 -9.36 9.68 -2.40
N GLY A 92 -8.87 8.91 -1.43
CA GLY A 92 -9.34 7.55 -1.21
C GLY A 92 -10.81 7.48 -0.79
N LEU A 93 -11.21 8.30 0.19
CA LEU A 93 -12.58 8.35 0.68
C LEU A 93 -13.56 8.90 -0.38
N PRO A 94 -13.32 10.06 -1.03
CA PRO A 94 -14.22 10.57 -2.07
C PRO A 94 -14.35 9.62 -3.25
N LEU A 95 -13.24 9.04 -3.73
CA LEU A 95 -13.26 8.09 -4.83
C LEU A 95 -13.98 6.80 -4.44
N GLY A 96 -13.75 6.31 -3.22
CA GLY A 96 -14.43 5.13 -2.70
C GLY A 96 -15.94 5.32 -2.62
N VAL A 97 -16.39 6.45 -2.05
CA VAL A 97 -17.82 6.81 -1.97
C VAL A 97 -18.42 6.94 -3.37
N LEU A 98 -17.74 7.63 -4.29
CA LEU A 98 -18.20 7.79 -5.65
C LEU A 98 -18.36 6.43 -6.36
N LEU A 99 -17.33 5.59 -6.32
CA LEU A 99 -17.35 4.28 -6.99
C LEU A 99 -18.36 3.32 -6.36
N ALA A 100 -18.45 3.30 -5.03
CA ALA A 100 -19.35 2.40 -4.32
C ALA A 100 -20.82 2.74 -4.54
N PHE A 101 -21.18 4.02 -4.39
CA PHE A 101 -22.59 4.45 -4.34
C PHE A 101 -23.09 5.05 -5.65
N HIS A 102 -22.27 5.83 -6.37
CA HIS A 102 -22.71 6.44 -7.63
C HIS A 102 -22.60 5.45 -8.80
N PHE A 103 -21.50 4.69 -8.86
CA PHE A 103 -21.27 3.70 -9.92
C PHE A 103 -21.72 2.28 -9.56
N GLY A 104 -22.29 2.08 -8.37
CA GLY A 104 -22.86 0.78 -7.95
C GLY A 104 -21.84 -0.34 -7.75
N LEU A 105 -20.54 -0.03 -7.61
CA LEU A 105 -19.49 -1.03 -7.39
C LEU A 105 -19.46 -1.57 -5.96
N ASN A 106 -20.32 -1.05 -5.06
CA ASN A 106 -20.45 -1.49 -3.67
C ASN A 106 -19.07 -1.61 -2.98
N GLY A 107 -18.81 -2.73 -2.30
CA GLY A 107 -17.54 -2.97 -1.60
C GLY A 107 -16.31 -2.89 -2.51
N VAL A 108 -16.42 -3.28 -3.78
CA VAL A 108 -15.30 -3.17 -4.75
C VAL A 108 -14.94 -1.70 -4.96
N GLY A 109 -15.92 -0.81 -5.04
CA GLY A 109 -15.69 0.63 -5.15
C GLY A 109 -14.91 1.19 -3.95
N ILE A 110 -15.23 0.73 -2.73
CA ILE A 110 -14.50 1.11 -1.51
C ILE A 110 -13.03 0.65 -1.58
N TRP A 111 -12.78 -0.60 -1.99
CA TRP A 111 -11.41 -1.11 -2.15
C TRP A 111 -10.63 -0.36 -3.23
N ILE A 112 -11.24 -0.01 -4.36
CA ILE A 112 -10.57 0.78 -5.40
C ILE A 112 -10.23 2.19 -4.89
N GLY A 113 -11.15 2.83 -4.17
CA GLY A 113 -10.91 4.13 -3.53
C GLY A 113 -9.72 4.07 -2.59
N LEU A 114 -9.72 3.12 -1.65
CA LEU A 114 -8.64 2.97 -0.68
C LEU A 114 -7.29 2.65 -1.36
N ALA A 115 -7.26 1.77 -2.37
CA ALA A 115 -6.06 1.46 -3.15
C ALA A 115 -5.50 2.71 -3.84
N SER A 116 -6.39 3.51 -4.44
CA SER A 116 -6.01 4.74 -5.11
C SER A 116 -5.44 5.77 -4.13
N GLY A 117 -6.02 5.87 -2.93
CA GLY A 117 -5.48 6.70 -1.85
C GLY A 117 -4.05 6.29 -1.49
N LEU A 118 -3.81 5.01 -1.23
CA LEU A 118 -2.47 4.46 -0.94
C LEU A 118 -1.46 4.74 -2.07
N ALA A 119 -1.87 4.52 -3.32
CA ALA A 119 -1.05 4.79 -4.49
C ALA A 119 -0.67 6.27 -4.59
N VAL A 120 -1.61 7.19 -4.32
CA VAL A 120 -1.33 8.63 -4.28
C VAL A 120 -0.35 8.96 -3.15
N VAL A 121 -0.52 8.43 -1.93
CA VAL A 121 0.42 8.66 -0.83
C VAL A 121 1.81 8.17 -1.22
N ALA A 122 1.94 6.94 -1.71
CA ALA A 122 3.21 6.37 -2.14
C ALA A 122 3.89 7.23 -3.22
N ALA A 123 3.15 7.67 -4.23
CA ALA A 123 3.65 8.54 -5.29
C ALA A 123 4.12 9.90 -4.76
N LEU A 124 3.36 10.54 -3.88
CA LEU A 124 3.71 11.83 -3.28
C LEU A 124 4.97 11.72 -2.42
N LEU A 125 5.08 10.67 -1.59
CA LEU A 125 6.26 10.42 -0.76
C LEU A 125 7.51 10.16 -1.62
N LEU A 126 7.39 9.36 -2.68
CA LEU A 126 8.49 9.13 -3.63
C LEU A 126 8.89 10.42 -4.34
N ALA A 127 7.93 11.24 -4.78
CA ALA A 127 8.20 12.54 -5.39
C ALA A 127 8.89 13.52 -4.41
N ARG A 128 8.57 13.44 -3.11
CA ARG A 128 9.26 14.20 -2.07
C ARG A 128 10.67 13.70 -1.84
N TRP A 129 10.86 12.38 -1.79
CA TRP A 129 12.17 11.75 -1.70
C TRP A 129 13.07 12.06 -2.89
N LEU A 130 12.53 12.11 -4.11
CA LEU A 130 13.28 12.52 -5.30
C LEU A 130 13.77 13.98 -5.21
N ARG A 131 13.05 14.83 -4.48
CA ARG A 131 13.39 16.24 -4.24
C ARG A 131 14.15 16.49 -2.93
N ARG A 132 14.64 15.43 -2.27
CA ARG A 132 15.34 15.50 -0.97
C ARG A 132 16.60 16.37 -0.98
N ASP A 133 17.26 16.53 -2.13
CA ASP A 133 18.49 17.33 -2.25
C ASP A 133 18.22 18.83 -2.01
N ARG A 134 16.95 19.27 -2.05
CA ARG A 134 16.52 20.61 -1.64
C ARG A 134 16.26 20.74 -0.13
N ILE A 135 16.16 19.62 0.59
CA ILE A 135 15.85 19.54 2.03
C ILE A 135 17.13 19.51 2.86
N ALA A 136 18.15 18.79 2.38
CA ALA A 136 19.49 18.82 2.93
C ALA A 136 20.45 19.23 1.80
N PRO A 137 20.85 20.51 1.70
CA PRO A 137 21.98 20.88 0.85
C PRO A 137 23.13 19.99 1.29
N ALA A 138 23.78 19.31 0.33
CA ALA A 138 24.90 18.44 0.60
C ALA A 138 25.80 19.12 1.63
N LEU A 139 26.00 18.50 2.79
CA LEU A 139 27.06 18.91 3.69
C LEU A 139 28.32 18.81 2.84
N SER A 140 28.79 19.97 2.41
CA SER A 140 30.11 20.22 1.87
C SER A 140 31.07 19.81 2.97
N PHE A 141 31.37 18.52 3.07
CA PHE A 141 32.59 18.06 3.71
C PHE A 141 33.71 18.54 2.79
N GLY A 142 34.18 19.75 3.10
CA GLY A 142 35.44 20.26 2.59
C GLY A 142 36.56 19.29 2.96
N HIS A 143 37.52 19.22 2.05
CA HIS A 143 38.78 18.50 2.13
C HIS A 143 39.48 18.61 3.49
#